data_AF-A0A0U2RI63-F1
#
_entry.id   AF-A0A0U2RI63-F1
#
_cell.length_a   1.000
_cell.length_b   1.000
_cell.length_c   1.000
_cell.angle_alpha   90.00
_cell.angle_beta   90.00
_cell.angle_gamma   90.00
#
_symmetry.space_group_name_H-M   'P 1'
#
loop_
_entity.id
_entity.type
_entity.pdbx_description
1 polymer ?
#
loop_
_entity_poly.entity_id
_entity_poly.type
_entity_poly.pdbx_seq_one_letter_code
_entity_poly.pdbx_strand_id
1 'polypeptide(L)'
;MIKKLLFIAAVCAIALYLWQPWSQGEVADATAPASQAGPQPPVHKPQKEANSKDKQPAPDNKQQARSLPDEFYQQREEIISALDQAKACQDTGECASSEDDPRAAMFEQEKRLVAALKALQELYASHQFEDEQLAAITGEYLTSPLGRVQYQALEMMQQQSPVTDNARILLEALDDSYDDKVMESALTELQRYPELNQTIDGLFIKNLRTGSFHVSRTIAQGIGPYLNQDNLDAYEAVLDKLPGQSAKARFLSASISSYKKSNNID
;
A
#
# COMPACT_ATOMS: atom_id res chain seq x y z
N MET A 1 -1.31 -17.85 56.26
CA MET A 1 -1.50 -16.79 55.24
C MET A 1 -0.45 -15.67 55.35
N ILE A 2 0.85 -15.98 55.46
CA ILE A 2 1.92 -14.97 55.61
C ILE A 2 3.05 -15.12 54.57
N LYS A 3 2.99 -16.13 53.68
CA LYS A 3 4.03 -16.37 52.65
C LYS A 3 3.68 -15.88 51.24
N LYS A 4 2.49 -15.33 50.99
CA LYS A 4 2.07 -14.82 49.67
C LYS A 4 2.22 -13.30 49.49
N LEU A 5 2.60 -12.56 50.54
CA LEU A 5 2.70 -11.09 50.51
C LEU A 5 4.12 -10.55 50.22
N LEU A 6 5.14 -11.41 50.16
CA LEU A 6 6.53 -10.98 49.92
C LEU A 6 6.97 -11.00 48.44
N PHE A 7 6.18 -11.56 47.52
CA PHE A 7 6.54 -11.64 46.10
C PHE A 7 6.05 -10.46 45.25
N ILE A 8 5.11 -9.63 45.76
CA ILE A 8 4.53 -8.52 45.00
C ILE A 8 5.38 -7.24 45.12
N ALA A 9 6.17 -7.08 46.19
CA ALA A 9 7.01 -5.90 46.38
C ALA A 9 8.30 -5.89 45.53
N ALA A 10 8.76 -7.04 45.03
CA ALA A 10 10.01 -7.14 44.27
C ALA A 10 9.85 -6.87 42.76
N VAL A 11 8.62 -6.98 42.21
CA VAL A 11 8.36 -6.80 40.77
C VAL A 11 8.10 -5.33 40.41
N CYS A 12 7.61 -4.51 41.34
CA CYS A 12 7.36 -3.08 41.10
C CYS A 12 8.63 -2.20 41.10
N ALA A 13 9.76 -2.67 41.65
CA ALA A 13 11.00 -1.90 41.69
C ALA A 13 11.81 -1.95 40.39
N ILE A 14 11.57 -2.95 39.52
CA ILE A 14 12.30 -3.12 38.26
C ILE A 14 11.62 -2.33 37.11
N ALA A 15 10.30 -2.11 37.18
CA ALA A 15 9.56 -1.35 36.18
C ALA A 15 9.78 0.18 36.24
N LEU A 16 10.29 0.72 37.37
CA LEU A 16 10.57 2.15 37.53
C LEU A 16 12.00 2.56 37.12
N TYR A 17 12.88 1.61 36.80
CA TYR A 17 14.28 1.89 36.39
C TYR A 17 14.48 1.94 34.86
N LEU A 18 13.46 1.62 34.06
CA LEU A 18 13.53 1.65 32.59
C LEU A 18 12.84 2.87 31.96
N TRP A 19 12.35 3.80 32.77
CA TRP A 19 11.87 5.12 32.36
C TRP A 19 12.85 6.19 32.84
N GLN A 20 14.00 6.30 32.15
CA GLN A 20 14.76 7.55 32.15
C GLN A 20 14.85 8.08 30.71
N PRO A 21 14.26 9.25 30.41
CA PRO A 21 14.40 9.88 29.12
C PRO A 21 15.81 10.47 28.99
N TRP A 22 16.52 10.07 27.94
CA TRP A 22 17.74 10.74 27.50
C TRP A 22 17.38 12.14 26.99
N SER A 23 17.55 13.14 27.85
CA SER A 23 17.79 14.52 27.43
C SER A 23 19.29 14.78 27.49
N GLN A 24 19.89 15.23 26.40
CA GLN A 24 20.83 16.36 26.32
C GLN A 24 21.42 16.44 24.91
N GLY A 25 21.26 17.62 24.31
CA GLY A 25 21.76 17.99 23.00
C GLY A 25 21.51 19.47 22.75
N GLU A 26 21.96 20.33 23.66
CA GLU A 26 22.17 21.75 23.40
C GLU A 26 23.33 21.89 22.39
N VAL A 27 23.06 22.53 21.26
CA VAL A 27 24.10 23.24 20.51
C VAL A 27 23.57 24.63 20.20
N ALA A 28 24.31 25.60 20.72
CA ALA A 28 24.07 27.02 20.62
C ALA A 28 24.36 27.58 19.22
N ASP A 29 23.73 28.73 19.01
CA ASP A 29 24.17 29.89 18.20
C ASP A 29 24.57 29.70 16.74
N ALA A 30 23.74 30.26 15.86
CA ALA A 30 24.25 31.07 14.76
C ALA A 30 23.33 32.27 14.52
N THR A 31 23.85 33.41 14.95
CA THR A 31 23.38 34.77 14.80
C THR A 31 23.20 35.14 13.32
N ALA A 32 22.09 35.80 13.02
CA ALA A 32 21.93 36.55 11.77
C ALA A 32 22.95 37.71 11.70
N PRO A 33 23.33 38.11 10.48
CA PRO A 33 23.34 39.54 10.21
C PRO A 33 22.51 39.89 8.97
N ALA A 34 21.81 41.00 9.11
CA ALA A 34 21.08 41.68 8.07
C ALA A 34 22.01 42.44 7.11
N SER A 35 21.40 42.79 5.97
CA SER A 35 21.68 43.96 5.12
C SER A 35 22.64 43.74 3.94
N GLN A 36 22.08 43.82 2.73
CA GLN A 36 22.43 44.91 1.80
C GLN A 36 21.39 45.06 0.69
N ALA A 37 21.19 46.31 0.30
CA ALA A 37 20.12 46.83 -0.53
C ALA A 37 20.55 47.07 -1.99
N GLY A 38 19.60 46.88 -2.91
CA GLY A 38 19.48 47.54 -4.23
C GLY A 38 20.07 46.78 -5.44
N PRO A 39 19.64 47.07 -6.70
CA PRO A 39 18.63 48.04 -7.16
C PRO A 39 17.49 47.46 -8.05
N GLN A 40 16.36 48.16 -8.08
CA GLN A 40 15.19 47.93 -8.95
C GLN A 40 15.48 48.12 -10.45
N PRO A 41 14.71 47.44 -11.32
CA PRO A 41 14.28 47.98 -12.60
C PRO A 41 12.74 48.15 -12.68
N PRO A 42 12.23 48.88 -13.69
CA PRO A 42 11.23 49.92 -13.48
C PRO A 42 9.77 49.49 -13.67
N VAL A 43 8.92 50.24 -12.98
CA VAL A 43 7.46 50.35 -13.16
C VAL A 43 7.13 50.81 -14.59
N HIS A 44 6.29 50.06 -15.29
CA HIS A 44 5.49 50.58 -16.40
C HIS A 44 4.00 50.46 -16.05
N LYS A 45 3.35 51.62 -16.00
CA LYS A 45 1.90 51.79 -15.88
C LYS A 45 1.25 51.76 -17.29
N PRO A 46 -0.07 51.56 -17.37
CA PRO A 46 -0.71 50.87 -18.48
C PRO A 46 -1.15 51.82 -19.60
N GLN A 47 -1.07 51.36 -20.86
CA GLN A 47 -1.83 51.94 -21.97
C GLN A 47 -3.02 51.04 -22.29
N LYS A 48 -4.22 51.58 -22.03
CA LYS A 48 -5.44 51.24 -22.75
C LYS A 48 -5.30 51.78 -24.16
N GLU A 49 -5.47 50.93 -25.16
CA GLU A 49 -6.08 51.35 -26.42
C GLU A 49 -6.91 50.19 -26.98
N ALA A 50 -8.14 50.54 -27.33
CA ALA A 50 -9.18 49.66 -27.80
C ALA A 50 -8.91 49.21 -29.22
N ASN A 51 -9.13 47.92 -29.50
CA ASN A 51 -9.69 47.55 -30.79
C ASN A 51 -10.47 46.24 -30.68
N SER A 52 -11.80 46.39 -30.59
CA SER A 52 -12.76 45.31 -30.75
C SER A 52 -12.71 44.83 -32.20
N LYS A 53 -12.38 43.55 -32.39
CA LYS A 53 -12.83 42.78 -33.55
C LYS A 53 -13.38 41.46 -33.07
N ASP A 54 -14.61 41.21 -33.51
CA ASP A 54 -15.44 40.04 -33.27
C ASP A 54 -14.64 38.75 -33.14
N LYS A 55 -14.60 38.22 -31.92
CA LYS A 55 -14.35 36.80 -31.67
C LYS A 55 -15.66 36.24 -31.18
N GLN A 56 -16.36 35.54 -32.07
CA GLN A 56 -17.47 34.65 -31.70
C GLN A 56 -17.06 33.88 -30.42
N PRO A 57 -17.94 33.78 -29.42
CA PRO A 57 -17.68 32.88 -28.32
C PRO A 57 -17.50 31.49 -28.92
N ALA A 58 -16.30 30.93 -28.75
CA ALA A 58 -16.11 29.50 -28.93
C ALA A 58 -17.22 28.80 -28.13
N PRO A 59 -17.86 27.75 -28.66
CA PRO A 59 -18.79 26.99 -27.84
C PRO A 59 -18.00 26.57 -26.60
N ASP A 60 -18.51 26.98 -25.44
CA ASP A 60 -18.03 26.57 -24.13
C ASP A 60 -18.32 25.07 -24.02
N ASN A 61 -17.54 24.28 -24.75
CA ASN A 61 -17.50 22.83 -24.63
C ASN A 61 -16.62 22.52 -23.42
N LYS A 62 -17.02 23.08 -22.26
CA LYS A 62 -16.89 22.36 -21.02
C LYS A 62 -17.72 21.11 -21.25
N GLN A 63 -17.07 20.06 -21.74
CA GLN A 63 -17.53 18.71 -21.50
C GLN A 63 -17.80 18.65 -20.00
N GLN A 64 -19.08 18.81 -19.66
CA GLN A 64 -19.59 18.45 -18.36
C GLN A 64 -19.04 17.05 -18.14
N ALA A 65 -18.18 16.90 -17.12
CA ALA A 65 -17.98 15.61 -16.49
C ALA A 65 -19.39 15.02 -16.39
N ARG A 66 -19.65 13.92 -17.10
CA ARG A 66 -20.95 13.27 -17.02
C ARG A 66 -21.11 12.89 -15.56
N SER A 67 -21.85 13.71 -14.81
CA SER A 67 -22.24 13.37 -13.46
C SER A 67 -22.99 12.06 -13.57
N LEU A 68 -22.55 11.05 -12.83
CA LEU A 68 -23.27 9.79 -12.77
C LEU A 68 -24.68 10.04 -12.22
N PRO A 69 -25.64 9.15 -12.52
CA PRO A 69 -26.98 9.24 -11.95
C PRO A 69 -26.94 9.28 -10.41
N ASP A 70 -27.86 10.00 -9.77
CA ASP A 70 -27.94 10.05 -8.30
C ASP A 70 -28.04 8.64 -7.67
N GLU A 71 -28.67 7.70 -8.38
CA GLU A 71 -28.78 6.29 -8.00
C GLU A 71 -27.40 5.64 -7.79
N PHE A 72 -26.40 5.97 -8.60
CA PHE A 72 -25.03 5.46 -8.42
C PHE A 72 -24.47 5.88 -7.05
N TYR A 73 -24.60 7.17 -6.73
CA TYR A 73 -24.07 7.70 -5.47
C TYR A 73 -24.85 7.14 -4.28
N GLN A 74 -26.17 6.97 -4.40
CA GLN A 74 -26.98 6.33 -3.35
C GLN A 74 -26.52 4.89 -3.09
N GLN A 75 -26.37 4.07 -4.14
CA GLN A 75 -25.87 2.69 -4.01
C GLN A 75 -24.45 2.66 -3.45
N ARG A 76 -23.58 3.58 -3.87
CA ARG A 76 -22.21 3.71 -3.34
C ARG A 76 -22.23 3.95 -1.84
N GLU A 77 -23.01 4.92 -1.36
CA GLU A 77 -23.08 5.23 0.07
C GLU A 77 -23.70 4.09 0.87
N GLU A 78 -24.67 3.35 0.32
CA GLU A 78 -25.22 2.13 0.94
C GLU A 78 -24.13 1.05 1.11
N ILE A 79 -23.31 0.83 0.09
CA ILE A 79 -22.21 -0.16 0.14
C ILE A 79 -21.11 0.31 1.10
N ILE A 80 -20.77 1.60 1.12
CA ILE A 80 -19.82 2.16 2.09
C ILE A 80 -20.34 1.99 3.52
N SER A 81 -21.62 2.25 3.76
CA SER A 81 -22.22 1.99 5.07
C SER A 81 -22.16 0.51 5.44
N ALA A 82 -22.34 -0.41 4.49
CA ALA A 82 -22.18 -1.84 4.73
C ALA A 82 -20.72 -2.23 5.05
N LEU A 83 -19.72 -1.57 4.45
CA LEU A 83 -18.30 -1.72 4.79
C LEU A 83 -18.03 -1.28 6.24
N ASP A 84 -18.55 -0.12 6.64
CA ASP A 84 -18.39 0.42 8.00
C ASP A 84 -19.04 -0.51 9.04
N GLN A 85 -20.25 -0.99 8.77
CA GLN A 85 -20.94 -1.95 9.63
C GLN A 85 -20.17 -3.28 9.73
N ALA A 86 -19.68 -3.79 8.59
CA ALA A 86 -18.88 -4.99 8.56
C ALA A 86 -17.57 -4.82 9.34
N LYS A 87 -16.88 -3.67 9.21
CA LYS A 87 -15.66 -3.36 9.95
C LYS A 87 -15.90 -3.36 11.46
N ALA A 88 -16.98 -2.75 11.93
CA ALA A 88 -17.31 -2.65 13.36
C ALA A 88 -17.97 -3.90 13.96
N CYS A 89 -18.43 -4.86 13.15
CA CYS A 89 -19.35 -5.91 13.60
C CYS A 89 -18.82 -6.79 14.74
N GLN A 90 -17.50 -6.98 14.85
CA GLN A 90 -16.90 -7.74 15.94
C GLN A 90 -16.98 -6.98 17.26
N ASP A 91 -16.66 -5.69 17.22
CA ASP A 91 -16.62 -4.82 18.39
C ASP A 91 -18.03 -4.52 18.90
N THR A 92 -19.02 -4.47 18.00
CA THR A 92 -20.43 -4.24 18.34
C THR A 92 -21.20 -5.51 18.69
N GLY A 93 -20.61 -6.70 18.49
CA GLY A 93 -21.27 -7.98 18.69
C GLY A 93 -22.34 -8.33 17.63
N GLU A 94 -22.37 -7.61 16.50
CA GLU A 94 -23.29 -7.86 15.38
C GLU A 94 -22.82 -9.00 14.46
N CYS A 95 -21.53 -9.34 14.51
CA CYS A 95 -21.01 -10.51 13.84
C CYS A 95 -21.39 -11.78 14.59
N ALA A 96 -21.92 -12.77 13.86
CA ALA A 96 -22.36 -14.03 14.44
C ALA A 96 -21.18 -14.74 15.13
N SER A 97 -21.24 -14.81 16.45
CA SER A 97 -20.34 -15.60 17.28
C SER A 97 -21.00 -16.90 17.71
N SER A 98 -20.24 -17.99 17.75
CA SER A 98 -20.66 -19.24 18.38
C SER A 98 -19.82 -19.48 19.64
N GLU A 99 -20.42 -19.96 20.72
CA GLU A 99 -19.67 -20.41 21.91
C GLU A 99 -18.71 -21.57 21.56
N ASP A 100 -19.05 -22.35 20.52
CA ASP A 100 -18.25 -23.49 20.06
C ASP A 100 -17.10 -23.08 19.11
N ASP A 101 -17.12 -21.87 18.55
CA ASP A 101 -16.06 -21.37 17.66
C ASP A 101 -15.76 -19.88 17.92
N PRO A 102 -14.70 -19.56 18.69
CA PRO A 102 -14.31 -18.18 18.97
C PRO A 102 -13.84 -17.41 17.73
N ARG A 103 -13.59 -18.08 16.60
CA ARG A 103 -13.20 -17.45 15.32
C ARG A 103 -14.39 -17.19 14.40
N ALA A 104 -15.59 -17.66 14.72
CA ALA A 104 -16.78 -17.49 13.89
C ALA A 104 -17.05 -16.01 13.55
N ALA A 105 -16.90 -15.12 14.54
CA ALA A 105 -17.09 -13.68 14.35
C ALA A 105 -16.07 -13.07 13.37
N MET A 106 -14.82 -13.57 13.35
CA MET A 106 -13.80 -13.15 12.39
C MET A 106 -14.10 -13.60 10.97
N PHE A 107 -14.54 -14.85 10.79
CA PHE A 107 -14.91 -15.33 9.46
C PHE A 107 -16.14 -14.62 8.91
N GLU A 108 -17.12 -14.31 9.77
CA GLU A 108 -18.30 -13.55 9.36
C GLU A 108 -17.94 -12.09 9.01
N GLN A 109 -17.07 -11.43 9.81
CA GLN A 109 -16.55 -10.11 9.49
C GLN A 109 -15.85 -10.10 8.12
N GLU A 110 -14.91 -11.02 7.93
CA GLU A 110 -14.16 -11.17 6.70
C GLU A 110 -15.09 -11.39 5.49
N LYS A 111 -16.11 -12.24 5.65
CA LYS A 111 -17.10 -12.51 4.61
C LYS A 111 -17.91 -11.26 4.24
N ARG A 112 -18.38 -10.49 5.22
CA ARG A 112 -19.14 -9.25 4.97
C ARG A 112 -18.29 -8.19 4.30
N LEU A 113 -17.04 -8.01 4.74
CA LEU A 113 -16.09 -7.09 4.12
C LEU A 113 -15.83 -7.45 2.67
N VAL A 114 -15.50 -8.71 2.38
CA VAL A 114 -15.27 -9.17 0.99
C VAL A 114 -16.52 -8.96 0.12
N ALA A 115 -17.71 -9.29 0.64
CA ALA A 115 -18.94 -9.10 -0.11
C ALA A 115 -19.21 -7.63 -0.45
N ALA A 116 -19.00 -6.71 0.49
CA ALA A 116 -19.21 -5.29 0.28
C ALA A 116 -18.14 -4.67 -0.65
N LEU A 117 -16.86 -5.05 -0.49
CA LEU A 117 -15.80 -4.62 -1.41
C LEU A 117 -16.07 -5.08 -2.84
N LYS A 118 -16.50 -6.34 -3.01
CA LYS A 118 -16.86 -6.87 -4.33
C LYS A 118 -18.07 -6.15 -4.93
N ALA A 119 -19.10 -5.86 -4.13
CA ALA A 119 -20.24 -5.07 -4.59
C ALA A 119 -19.82 -3.66 -5.04
N LEU A 120 -18.90 -3.03 -4.29
CA LEU A 120 -18.35 -1.73 -4.67
C LEU A 120 -17.59 -1.81 -5.99
N GLN A 121 -16.71 -2.82 -6.13
CA GLN A 121 -15.98 -3.10 -7.36
C GLN A 121 -16.91 -3.24 -8.57
N GLU A 122 -17.96 -4.05 -8.44
CA GLU A 122 -18.96 -4.29 -9.49
C GLU A 122 -19.74 -3.00 -9.85
N LEU A 123 -20.08 -2.18 -8.85
CA LEU A 123 -20.75 -0.89 -9.07
C LEU A 123 -19.89 0.06 -9.92
N TYR A 124 -18.61 0.24 -9.57
CA TYR A 124 -17.70 1.11 -10.35
C TYR A 124 -17.42 0.54 -11.74
N ALA A 125 -17.18 -0.77 -11.85
CA ALA A 125 -16.91 -1.44 -13.13
C ALA A 125 -18.09 -1.33 -14.11
N SER A 126 -19.33 -1.49 -13.62
CA SER A 126 -20.54 -1.38 -14.45
C SER A 126 -20.76 0.02 -15.04
N HIS A 127 -20.22 1.05 -14.39
CA HIS A 127 -20.29 2.44 -14.83
C HIS A 127 -19.02 2.93 -15.55
N GLN A 128 -17.98 2.09 -15.63
CA GLN A 128 -16.66 2.45 -16.17
C GLN A 128 -16.14 3.75 -15.56
N PHE A 129 -16.28 3.85 -14.24
CA PHE A 129 -15.97 5.05 -13.47
C PHE A 129 -14.98 4.72 -12.37
N GLU A 130 -14.17 5.71 -11.99
CA GLU A 130 -13.21 5.67 -10.91
C GLU A 130 -13.17 7.06 -10.28
N ASP A 131 -13.06 7.15 -8.95
CA ASP A 131 -12.91 8.41 -8.24
C ASP A 131 -11.96 8.27 -7.04
N GLU A 132 -11.69 9.39 -6.37
CA GLU A 132 -10.82 9.44 -5.19
C GLU A 132 -11.37 8.60 -4.02
N GLN A 133 -12.68 8.42 -3.92
CA GLN A 133 -13.31 7.61 -2.88
C GLN A 133 -13.00 6.13 -3.07
N LEU A 134 -13.08 5.63 -4.31
CA LEU A 134 -12.67 4.26 -4.64
C LEU A 134 -11.20 4.02 -4.34
N ALA A 135 -10.32 4.96 -4.74
CA ALA A 135 -8.89 4.86 -4.47
C ALA A 135 -8.59 4.84 -2.97
N ALA A 136 -9.26 5.69 -2.17
CA ALA A 136 -9.09 5.76 -0.72
C ALA A 136 -9.53 4.47 -0.02
N ILE A 137 -10.72 3.94 -0.36
CA ILE A 137 -11.23 2.68 0.19
C ILE A 137 -10.29 1.52 -0.18
N THR A 138 -9.81 1.50 -1.43
CA THR A 138 -8.85 0.50 -1.89
C THR A 138 -7.59 0.54 -1.04
N GLY A 139 -7.00 1.73 -0.87
CA GLY A 139 -5.82 1.95 -0.01
C GLY A 139 -6.02 1.47 1.42
N GLU A 140 -7.16 1.79 2.04
CA GLU A 140 -7.49 1.33 3.39
C GLU A 140 -7.43 -0.20 3.51
N TYR A 141 -8.13 -0.91 2.61
CA TYR A 141 -8.27 -2.36 2.71
C TYR A 141 -7.07 -3.16 2.19
N LEU A 142 -6.14 -2.53 1.45
CA LEU A 142 -4.83 -3.13 1.15
C LEU A 142 -4.01 -3.43 2.41
N THR A 143 -4.27 -2.73 3.51
CA THR A 143 -3.59 -2.95 4.80
C THR A 143 -4.28 -3.97 5.71
N SER A 144 -5.37 -4.59 5.23
CA SER A 144 -6.16 -5.50 6.07
C SER A 144 -5.34 -6.72 6.51
N PRO A 145 -5.39 -7.10 7.80
CA PRO A 145 -4.76 -8.34 8.28
C PRO A 145 -5.51 -9.61 7.82
N LEU A 146 -6.71 -9.45 7.23
CA LEU A 146 -7.52 -10.54 6.71
C LEU A 146 -7.16 -10.79 5.24
N GLY A 147 -6.46 -11.89 4.95
CA GLY A 147 -5.92 -12.17 3.62
C GLY A 147 -6.95 -12.11 2.49
N ARG A 148 -8.20 -12.57 2.71
CA ARG A 148 -9.23 -12.47 1.65
C ARG A 148 -9.70 -11.03 1.40
N VAL A 149 -9.71 -10.20 2.43
CA VAL A 149 -10.07 -8.77 2.31
C VAL A 149 -8.96 -8.03 1.58
N GLN A 150 -7.71 -8.25 1.97
CA GLN A 150 -6.54 -7.69 1.29
C GLN A 150 -6.48 -8.12 -0.18
N TYR A 151 -6.73 -9.40 -0.47
CA TYR A 151 -6.79 -9.91 -1.84
C TYR A 151 -7.88 -9.21 -2.68
N GLN A 152 -9.09 -9.07 -2.13
CA GLN A 152 -10.19 -8.40 -2.83
C GLN A 152 -9.89 -6.90 -3.07
N ALA A 153 -9.24 -6.22 -2.11
CA ALA A 153 -8.79 -4.84 -2.29
C ALA A 153 -7.72 -4.73 -3.39
N LEU A 154 -6.83 -5.70 -3.51
CA LEU A 154 -5.87 -5.77 -4.60
C LEU A 154 -6.54 -6.02 -5.96
N GLU A 155 -7.58 -6.85 -6.03
CA GLU A 155 -8.40 -6.98 -7.26
C GLU A 155 -9.09 -5.66 -7.63
N MET A 156 -9.53 -4.87 -6.66
CA MET A 156 -10.07 -3.52 -6.90
C MET A 156 -8.99 -2.57 -7.43
N MET A 157 -7.78 -2.62 -6.86
CA MET A 157 -6.64 -1.81 -7.31
C MET A 157 -6.27 -2.13 -8.78
N GLN A 158 -6.28 -3.40 -9.16
CA GLN A 158 -5.96 -3.85 -10.53
C GLN A 158 -6.95 -3.36 -11.59
N GLN A 159 -8.19 -3.04 -11.20
CA GLN A 159 -9.21 -2.50 -12.10
C GLN A 159 -9.14 -0.97 -12.25
N GLN A 160 -8.42 -0.30 -11.36
CA GLN A 160 -8.24 1.15 -11.40
C GLN A 160 -7.05 1.54 -12.27
N SER A 161 -7.05 2.80 -12.71
CA SER A 161 -5.84 3.48 -13.20
C SER A 161 -4.72 3.40 -12.16
N PRO A 162 -3.43 3.31 -12.56
CA PRO A 162 -2.35 3.19 -11.57
C PRO A 162 -2.34 4.36 -10.58
N VAL A 163 -2.38 4.04 -9.28
CA VAL A 163 -2.28 5.03 -8.19
C VAL A 163 -1.05 4.71 -7.36
N THR A 164 0.03 5.46 -7.55
CA THR A 164 1.34 5.21 -6.89
C THR A 164 1.24 5.16 -5.37
N ASP A 165 0.36 5.95 -4.75
CA ASP A 165 0.17 5.92 -3.29
C ASP A 165 -0.42 4.58 -2.81
N ASN A 166 -1.38 4.01 -3.54
CA ASN A 166 -1.90 2.67 -3.24
C ASN A 166 -0.83 1.58 -3.45
N ALA A 167 0.06 1.74 -4.42
CA ALA A 167 1.19 0.83 -4.61
C ALA A 167 2.19 0.89 -3.44
N ARG A 168 2.45 2.07 -2.86
CA ARG A 168 3.26 2.19 -1.65
C ARG A 168 2.60 1.52 -0.45
N ILE A 169 1.30 1.75 -0.26
CA ILE A 169 0.52 1.09 0.79
C ILE A 169 0.57 -0.43 0.63
N LEU A 170 0.41 -0.95 -0.59
CA LEU A 170 0.56 -2.37 -0.88
C LEU A 170 1.95 -2.89 -0.52
N LEU A 171 3.03 -2.19 -0.90
CA LEU A 171 4.40 -2.59 -0.58
C LEU A 171 4.65 -2.66 0.92
N GLU A 172 4.15 -1.69 1.69
CA GLU A 172 4.21 -1.70 3.16
C GLU A 172 3.44 -2.88 3.74
N ALA A 173 2.23 -3.14 3.24
CA ALA A 173 1.39 -4.25 3.72
C ALA A 173 1.94 -5.64 3.37
N LEU A 174 2.71 -5.76 2.28
CA LEU A 174 3.36 -7.01 1.87
C LEU A 174 4.59 -7.36 2.71
N ASP A 175 5.16 -6.39 3.43
CA ASP A 175 6.40 -6.58 4.17
C ASP A 175 6.30 -7.65 5.27
N ASP A 176 5.11 -7.79 5.83
CA ASP A 176 4.74 -8.78 6.86
C ASP A 176 3.68 -9.79 6.36
N SER A 177 3.43 -9.87 5.04
CA SER A 177 2.43 -10.78 4.50
C SER A 177 2.91 -12.25 4.55
N TYR A 178 1.97 -13.14 4.83
CA TYR A 178 2.18 -14.59 4.80
C TYR A 178 1.37 -15.29 3.70
N ASP A 179 0.50 -14.56 3.01
CA ASP A 179 -0.43 -15.09 2.01
C ASP A 179 0.22 -15.09 0.62
N ASP A 180 0.45 -16.28 0.07
CA ASP A 180 1.08 -16.44 -1.24
C ASP A 180 0.19 -16.01 -2.40
N LYS A 181 -1.14 -16.05 -2.25
CA LYS A 181 -2.06 -15.57 -3.29
C LYS A 181 -2.08 -14.06 -3.37
N VAL A 182 -2.03 -13.39 -2.22
CA VAL A 182 -1.86 -11.93 -2.17
C VAL A 182 -0.53 -11.55 -2.83
N MET A 183 0.57 -12.22 -2.46
CA MET A 183 1.87 -11.95 -3.07
C MET A 183 1.86 -12.23 -4.59
N GLU A 184 1.30 -13.34 -5.05
CA GLU A 184 1.21 -13.67 -6.48
C GLU A 184 0.45 -12.59 -7.27
N SER A 185 -0.70 -12.16 -6.76
CA SER A 185 -1.47 -11.07 -7.37
C SER A 185 -0.69 -9.75 -7.34
N ALA A 186 0.02 -9.45 -6.26
CA ALA A 186 0.80 -8.23 -6.12
C ALA A 186 1.99 -8.20 -7.09
N LEU A 187 2.64 -9.35 -7.36
CA LEU A 187 3.70 -9.44 -8.37
C LEU A 187 3.22 -9.07 -9.77
N THR A 188 1.93 -9.18 -10.07
CA THR A 188 1.39 -8.72 -11.35
C THR A 188 1.11 -7.22 -11.32
N GLU A 189 0.47 -6.73 -10.25
CA GLU A 189 0.10 -5.32 -10.11
C GLU A 189 1.34 -4.40 -10.01
N LEU A 190 2.37 -4.80 -9.26
CA LEU A 190 3.56 -3.99 -9.02
C LEU A 190 4.37 -3.69 -10.30
N GLN A 191 4.19 -4.46 -11.38
CA GLN A 191 4.83 -4.20 -12.68
C GLN A 191 4.35 -2.89 -13.31
N ARG A 192 3.19 -2.37 -12.87
CA ARG A 192 2.63 -1.11 -13.36
C ARG A 192 3.33 0.13 -12.78
N TYR A 193 4.24 -0.04 -11.80
CA TYR A 193 4.87 1.03 -11.04
C TYR A 193 6.41 0.99 -11.13
N PRO A 194 7.01 1.19 -12.32
CA PRO A 194 8.46 1.11 -12.51
C PRO A 194 9.24 2.14 -11.67
N GLU A 195 8.61 3.25 -11.28
CA GLU A 195 9.20 4.25 -10.38
C GLU A 195 9.46 3.72 -8.96
N LEU A 196 8.84 2.59 -8.59
CA LEU A 196 9.01 1.94 -7.29
C LEU A 196 9.96 0.73 -7.34
N ASN A 197 10.62 0.45 -8.46
CA ASN A 197 11.45 -0.75 -8.66
C ASN A 197 12.47 -0.98 -7.55
N GLN A 198 13.15 0.07 -7.06
CA GLN A 198 14.11 -0.07 -5.97
C GLN A 198 13.46 -0.54 -4.67
N THR A 199 12.28 -0.02 -4.35
CA THR A 199 11.51 -0.43 -3.15
C THR A 199 10.98 -1.85 -3.31
N ILE A 200 10.47 -2.18 -4.51
CA ILE A 200 10.02 -3.53 -4.88
C ILE A 200 11.17 -4.54 -4.70
N ASP A 201 12.36 -4.25 -5.22
CA ASP A 201 13.54 -5.10 -5.10
C ASP A 201 13.95 -5.28 -3.63
N GLY A 202 13.90 -4.21 -2.83
CA GLY A 202 14.16 -4.26 -1.40
C GLY A 202 13.24 -5.25 -0.67
N LEU A 203 11.93 -5.16 -0.95
CA LEU A 203 10.92 -6.06 -0.40
C LEU A 203 11.17 -7.52 -0.82
N PHE A 204 11.45 -7.76 -2.11
CA PHE A 204 11.67 -9.11 -2.63
C PHE A 204 12.94 -9.73 -2.05
N ILE A 205 14.05 -9.00 -2.02
CA ILE A 205 15.30 -9.46 -1.42
C ILE A 205 15.12 -9.79 0.06
N LYS A 206 14.42 -8.94 0.82
CA LYS A 206 14.09 -9.20 2.23
C LYS A 206 13.31 -10.51 2.36
N ASN A 207 12.22 -10.66 1.60
CA ASN A 207 11.35 -11.83 1.68
C ASN A 207 12.02 -13.12 1.19
N LEU A 208 12.89 -13.07 0.18
CA LEU A 208 13.68 -14.23 -0.25
C LEU A 208 14.62 -14.73 0.86
N ARG A 209 15.16 -13.81 1.67
CA ARG A 209 16.05 -14.14 2.80
C ARG A 209 15.28 -14.67 4.00
N THR A 210 14.29 -13.91 4.48
CA THR A 210 13.66 -14.12 5.80
C THR A 210 12.13 -14.25 5.78
N GLY A 211 11.50 -14.10 4.62
CA GLY A 211 10.05 -14.20 4.48
C GLY A 211 9.53 -15.64 4.65
N SER A 212 8.20 -15.77 4.66
CA SER A 212 7.53 -17.06 4.81
C SER A 212 7.93 -18.04 3.69
N PHE A 213 7.83 -19.34 3.95
CA PHE A 213 8.18 -20.36 2.94
C PHE A 213 7.39 -20.18 1.65
N HIS A 214 6.08 -19.90 1.76
CA HIS A 214 5.18 -19.75 0.63
C HIS A 214 5.46 -18.45 -0.12
N VAL A 215 5.55 -17.31 0.57
CA VAL A 215 5.81 -15.99 -0.03
C VAL A 215 7.17 -15.95 -0.73
N SER A 216 8.23 -16.42 -0.07
CA SER A 216 9.58 -16.44 -0.67
C SER A 216 9.66 -17.35 -1.91
N ARG A 217 8.89 -18.44 -1.93
CA ARG A 217 8.77 -19.31 -3.10
C ARG A 217 8.03 -18.60 -4.23
N THR A 218 6.90 -17.97 -3.95
CA THR A 218 6.11 -17.22 -4.93
C THR A 218 6.92 -16.11 -5.58
N ILE A 219 7.65 -15.32 -4.79
CA ILE A 219 8.58 -14.30 -5.31
C ILE A 219 9.61 -14.94 -6.24
N ALA A 220 10.30 -15.99 -5.80
CA ALA A 220 11.33 -16.65 -6.62
C ALA A 220 10.80 -17.16 -7.96
N GLN A 221 9.53 -17.59 -8.02
CA GLN A 221 8.86 -18.04 -9.24
C GLN A 221 8.44 -16.88 -10.16
N GLY A 222 7.97 -15.77 -9.59
CA GLY A 222 7.43 -14.64 -10.34
C GLY A 222 8.41 -13.47 -10.56
N ILE A 223 9.67 -13.58 -10.12
CA ILE A 223 10.63 -12.47 -10.19
C ILE A 223 11.13 -12.13 -11.59
N GLY A 224 10.95 -13.03 -12.56
CA GLY A 224 11.49 -12.88 -13.92
C GLY A 224 11.28 -11.50 -14.56
N PRO A 225 10.05 -10.95 -14.58
CA PRO A 225 9.77 -9.61 -15.14
C PRO A 225 10.46 -8.45 -14.43
N TYR A 226 10.93 -8.65 -13.19
CA TYR A 226 11.60 -7.63 -12.38
C TYR A 226 13.13 -7.67 -12.52
N LEU A 227 13.68 -8.77 -13.04
CA LEU A 227 15.12 -8.89 -13.25
C LEU A 227 15.57 -7.93 -14.36
N ASN A 228 16.61 -7.16 -14.05
CA ASN A 228 17.28 -6.27 -14.97
C ASN A 228 18.78 -6.23 -14.66
N GLN A 229 19.56 -5.51 -15.47
CA GLN A 229 21.01 -5.47 -15.31
C GLN A 229 21.44 -4.74 -14.03
N ASP A 230 20.64 -3.81 -13.52
CA ASP A 230 20.96 -3.01 -12.34
C ASP A 230 20.77 -3.80 -11.04
N ASN A 231 19.86 -4.78 -11.02
CA ASN A 231 19.53 -5.57 -9.82
C ASN A 231 19.98 -7.03 -9.85
N LEU A 232 20.49 -7.53 -10.98
CA LEU A 232 20.89 -8.93 -11.14
C LEU A 232 21.87 -9.40 -10.06
N ASP A 233 22.94 -8.64 -9.85
CA ASP A 233 23.99 -8.95 -8.86
C ASP A 233 23.42 -9.10 -7.43
N ALA A 234 22.41 -8.30 -7.10
CA ALA A 234 21.78 -8.35 -5.77
C ALA A 234 21.01 -9.67 -5.57
N TYR A 235 20.33 -10.16 -6.61
CA TYR A 235 19.62 -11.44 -6.56
C TYR A 235 20.55 -12.65 -6.63
N GLU A 236 21.65 -12.58 -7.38
CA GLU A 236 22.71 -13.60 -7.34
C GLU A 236 23.33 -13.71 -5.95
N ALA A 237 23.63 -12.58 -5.31
CA ALA A 237 24.14 -12.56 -3.93
C ALA A 237 23.14 -13.09 -2.90
N VAL A 238 21.82 -13.03 -3.18
CA VAL A 238 20.80 -13.72 -2.38
C VAL A 238 20.90 -15.22 -2.63
N LEU A 239 20.90 -15.66 -3.89
CA LEU A 239 20.96 -17.07 -4.27
C LEU A 239 22.13 -17.81 -3.63
N ASP A 240 23.33 -17.21 -3.62
CA ASP A 240 24.55 -17.79 -3.04
C ASP A 240 24.42 -18.10 -1.54
N LYS A 241 23.53 -17.39 -0.83
CA LYS A 241 23.29 -17.58 0.60
C LYS A 241 22.13 -18.52 0.89
N LEU A 242 21.34 -18.90 -0.12
CA LEU A 242 20.22 -19.81 0.07
C LEU A 242 20.69 -21.26 0.13
N PRO A 243 20.02 -22.12 0.91
CA PRO A 243 20.27 -23.56 0.84
C PRO A 243 19.96 -24.07 -0.57
N GLY A 244 20.97 -24.59 -1.28
CA GLY A 244 20.86 -24.91 -2.72
C GLY A 244 19.76 -25.92 -3.09
N GLN A 245 19.36 -26.80 -2.16
CA GLN A 245 18.27 -27.76 -2.39
C GLN A 245 16.86 -27.20 -2.09
N SER A 246 16.77 -26.00 -1.52
CA SER A 246 15.48 -25.36 -1.22
C SER A 246 14.70 -25.06 -2.51
N ALA A 247 13.38 -25.09 -2.43
CA ALA A 247 12.52 -24.77 -3.58
C ALA A 247 12.78 -23.34 -4.09
N LYS A 248 12.86 -22.36 -3.17
CA LYS A 248 13.15 -20.95 -3.53
C LYS A 248 14.50 -20.76 -4.21
N ALA A 249 15.57 -21.45 -3.78
CA ALA A 249 16.87 -21.37 -4.45
C ALA A 249 16.79 -21.90 -5.89
N ARG A 250 16.11 -23.04 -6.08
CA ARG A 250 15.92 -23.62 -7.42
C ARG A 250 15.12 -22.71 -8.35
N PHE A 251 14.03 -22.10 -7.86
CA PHE A 251 13.24 -21.17 -8.66
C PHE A 251 14.00 -19.87 -8.96
N LEU A 252 14.68 -19.28 -7.97
CA LEU A 252 15.47 -18.08 -8.18
C LEU A 252 16.60 -18.31 -9.18
N SER A 253 17.32 -19.43 -9.04
CA SER A 253 18.36 -19.84 -9.99
C SER A 253 17.80 -20.00 -11.41
N ALA A 254 16.62 -20.63 -11.56
CA ALA A 254 15.99 -20.79 -12.87
C ALA A 254 15.59 -19.44 -13.48
N SER A 255 15.02 -18.53 -12.70
CA SER A 255 14.63 -17.17 -13.14
C SER A 255 15.85 -16.36 -13.58
N ILE A 256 16.93 -16.35 -12.78
CA ILE A 256 18.21 -15.69 -13.11
C ILE A 256 18.80 -16.29 -14.40
N SER A 257 18.88 -17.62 -14.50
CA SER A 257 19.42 -18.29 -15.69
C SER A 257 18.62 -17.97 -16.96
N SER A 258 17.29 -17.92 -16.84
CA SER A 258 16.39 -17.56 -17.95
C SER A 258 16.57 -16.11 -18.40
N TYR A 259 16.74 -15.20 -17.44
CA TYR A 259 17.03 -13.79 -17.72
C TYR A 259 18.38 -13.64 -18.44
N LYS A 260 19.45 -14.23 -17.90
CA LYS A 260 20.79 -14.21 -18.51
C LYS A 260 20.78 -14.73 -19.94
N LYS A 261 20.16 -15.89 -20.16
CA LYS A 261 20.04 -16.50 -21.49
C LYS A 261 19.30 -15.59 -22.47
N SER A 262 18.20 -14.98 -22.06
CA SER A 262 17.42 -14.09 -22.92
C SER A 262 18.15 -12.80 -23.29
N ASN A 263 19.15 -12.40 -22.49
CA ASN A 263 19.90 -11.15 -22.66
C ASN A 263 21.38 -11.38 -23.07
N ASN A 264 21.80 -12.62 -23.34
CA ASN A 264 23.19 -12.99 -23.65
C ASN A 264 24.20 -12.50 -22.60
N ILE A 265 23.84 -12.63 -21.32
CA ILE A 265 24.71 -12.33 -20.18
C ILE A 265 25.35 -13.65 -19.72
N ASP A 266 26.66 -13.64 -19.50
CA ASP A 266 27.44 -14.81 -19.05
C ASP A 266 27.27 -15.09 -17.53
#